data_AF-A0A359CQT1-F1
#
_entry.id   AF-A0A359CQT1-F1
#
_cell.length_a   1.000
_cell.length_b   1.000
_cell.length_c   1.000
_cell.angle_alpha   90.00
_cell.angle_beta   90.00
_cell.angle_gamma   90.00
#
_symmetry.space_group_name_H-M   'P 1'
#
loop_
_entity.id
_entity.type
_entity.pdbx_description
1 polymer ?
#
loop_
_entity_poly.entity_id
_entity_poly.type
_entity_poly.pdbx_seq_one_letter_code
_entity_poly.pdbx_strand_id
1 'polypeptide(L)' 'ENIYPITYGLNSKSTVTASSIDDTDKLQFSYCLQRGIYTISNEIIKPFEKPFIESGSSDEILYYLAALTCILIIDYKF' A
#
# COMPACT_ATOMS: atom_id res chain seq x y z
N GLU A 1 24.43 -2.73 -9.90
CA GLU A 1 23.57 -1.85 -9.07
C GLU A 1 22.70 -2.69 -8.16
N ASN A 2 22.42 -2.23 -6.95
CA ASN A 2 21.46 -2.90 -6.07
C ASN A 2 20.07 -2.30 -6.30
N ILE A 3 19.14 -3.11 -6.82
CA ILE A 3 17.75 -2.72 -7.01
C ILE A 3 16.97 -3.19 -5.78
N TYR A 4 16.28 -2.27 -5.10
CA TYR A 4 15.42 -2.58 -3.97
C TYR A 4 13.95 -2.49 -4.40
N PRO A 5 13.29 -3.62 -4.76
CA PRO A 5 11.93 -3.58 -5.24
C PRO A 5 10.95 -3.25 -4.12
N ILE A 6 9.97 -2.40 -4.41
CA ILE A 6 8.80 -2.21 -3.58
C ILE A 6 7.78 -3.26 -4.00
N THR A 7 7.65 -4.30 -3.17
CA THR A 7 6.74 -5.41 -3.43
C THR A 7 5.40 -5.17 -2.75
N TYR A 8 4.32 -5.58 -3.40
CA TYR A 8 2.98 -5.49 -2.84
C TYR A 8 2.26 -6.84 -2.97
N GLY A 9 1.40 -7.13 -2.00
CA GLY A 9 0.59 -8.36 -1.97
C GLY A 9 0.24 -8.76 -0.55
N LEU A 10 -0.67 -9.72 -0.39
CA LEU A 10 -1.30 -10.07 0.89
C LEU A 10 -0.43 -10.90 1.86
N ASN A 11 0.85 -11.08 1.55
CA ASN A 11 1.78 -11.79 2.43
C ASN A 11 2.55 -10.80 3.31
N SER A 12 2.90 -11.22 4.53
CA SER A 12 3.65 -10.39 5.49
C SER A 12 5.10 -10.10 5.08
N LYS A 13 5.60 -10.76 4.02
CA LYS A 13 6.94 -10.49 3.49
C LYS A 13 6.93 -9.35 2.47
N SER A 14 5.79 -8.93 1.92
CA SER A 14 5.67 -7.80 0.99
C SER A 14 6.09 -6.49 1.66
N THR A 15 6.60 -5.53 0.88
CA THR A 15 6.85 -4.15 1.36
C THR A 15 5.54 -3.47 1.75
N VAL A 16 4.49 -3.72 0.97
CA VAL A 16 3.13 -3.23 1.17
C VAL A 16 2.16 -4.40 1.18
N THR A 17 1.25 -4.44 2.15
CA THR A 17 0.18 -5.45 2.24
C THR A 17 -1.14 -4.77 2.58
N ALA A 18 -2.23 -5.52 2.51
CA ALA A 18 -3.51 -5.14 3.09
C ALA A 18 -3.85 -6.05 4.28
N SER A 19 -4.57 -5.50 5.25
CA SER A 19 -5.24 -6.25 6.32
C SER A 19 -6.70 -5.82 6.42
N SER A 20 -7.49 -6.53 7.22
CA SER A 20 -8.89 -6.17 7.51
C SER A 20 -9.75 -5.96 6.25
N ILE A 21 -9.55 -6.82 5.24
CA ILE A 21 -10.27 -6.73 3.96
C ILE A 21 -11.70 -7.21 4.17
N ASP A 22 -12.68 -6.36 3.86
CA ASP A 22 -14.11 -6.65 3.83
C ASP A 22 -14.73 -5.93 2.63
N ASP A 23 -15.52 -6.63 1.83
CA ASP A 23 -16.19 -6.10 0.64
C ASP A 23 -17.71 -6.34 0.67
N THR A 24 -18.30 -6.52 1.85
CA THR A 24 -19.74 -6.77 2.01
C THR A 24 -20.64 -5.60 1.54
N ASP A 25 -20.18 -4.35 1.63
CA ASP A 25 -20.89 -3.14 1.17
C ASP A 25 -20.01 -2.30 0.21
N LYS A 26 -18.89 -1.84 0.75
CA LYS A 26 -17.78 -1.22 -0.01
C LYS A 26 -16.51 -1.96 0.34
N LEU A 27 -15.50 -1.85 -0.52
CA LEU A 27 -14.19 -2.38 -0.23
C LEU A 27 -13.54 -1.57 0.89
N GLN A 28 -13.44 -2.20 2.06
CA GLN A 28 -12.75 -1.68 3.23
C GLN A 28 -11.47 -2.48 3.44
N PHE A 29 -10.36 -1.79 3.67
CA PHE A 29 -9.09 -2.44 3.99
C PHE A 29 -8.15 -1.47 4.69
N SER A 30 -7.20 -2.02 5.43
CA SER A 30 -6.03 -1.29 5.92
C SER A 30 -4.90 -1.41 4.94
N TYR A 31 -4.41 -0.28 4.40
CA TYR A 31 -3.14 -0.23 3.70
C TYR A 31 -1.99 -0.27 4.72
N CYS A 32 -1.12 -1.26 4.61
CA CYS A 32 -0.01 -1.45 5.55
C CYS A 32 1.34 -1.37 4.84
N LEU A 33 2.11 -0.32 5.12
CA LEU A 33 3.51 -0.22 4.72
C LEU A 33 4.37 -0.93 5.78
N GLN A 34 4.95 -2.08 5.44
CA GLN A 34 5.69 -2.95 6.37
C GLN A 34 7.16 -2.54 6.53
N ARG A 35 7.73 -1.82 5.56
CA ARG A 35 9.13 -1.39 5.55
C ARG A 35 9.24 0.06 5.11
N GLY A 36 10.26 0.75 5.60
CA GLY A 36 10.52 2.12 5.15
C GLY A 36 10.87 2.16 3.66
N ILE A 37 10.34 3.15 2.94
CA ILE A 37 10.62 3.39 1.51
C ILE A 37 11.05 4.83 1.31
N TYR A 38 11.76 5.08 0.21
CA TYR A 38 12.11 6.42 -0.22
C TYR A 38 11.11 6.93 -1.26
N THR A 39 10.79 8.22 -1.17
CA THR A 39 10.08 8.92 -2.24
C THR A 39 11.03 9.35 -3.35
N ILE A 40 10.48 9.89 -4.44
CA ILE A 40 11.26 10.47 -5.54
C ILE A 40 12.04 11.73 -5.10
N SER A 41 11.57 12.45 -4.07
CA SER A 41 12.29 13.57 -3.46
C SER A 41 13.34 13.15 -2.42
N ASN A 42 13.55 11.84 -2.26
CA ASN A 42 14.49 11.25 -1.30
C ASN A 42 14.08 11.45 0.18
N GLU A 43 12.79 11.67 0.45
CA GLU A 43 12.22 11.60 1.81
C GLU A 43 12.00 10.14 2.22
N ILE A 44 12.19 9.82 3.51
CA ILE A 44 11.91 8.50 4.06
C ILE A 44 10.48 8.46 4.60
N ILE A 45 9.71 7.50 4.11
CA ILE A 45 8.40 7.17 4.65
C ILE A 45 8.57 5.97 5.57
N LYS A 46 8.22 6.15 6.85
CA LYS A 46 8.30 5.10 7.87
C LYS A 46 7.13 4.11 7.73
N PRO A 47 7.25 2.87 8.19
CA PRO A 47 6.13 1.93 8.28
C PRO A 47 4.91 2.54 8.98
N PHE A 48 3.72 2.31 8.42
CA PHE A 48 2.45 2.77 8.97
C PHE A 48 1.30 1.89 8.48
N GLU A 49 0.14 2.06 9.11
CA GLU A 49 -1.13 1.50 8.68
C GLU A 49 -2.17 2.62 8.56
N LYS A 50 -2.99 2.57 7.50
CA LYS A 50 -4.09 3.53 7.29
C LYS A 50 -5.31 2.83 6.68
N PRO A 51 -6.52 3.02 7.24
CA PRO A 51 -7.74 2.46 6.67
C PRO A 51 -8.17 3.24 5.41
N PHE A 52 -8.71 2.51 4.44
CA PHE A 52 -9.31 3.00 3.20
C PHE A 52 -10.69 2.39 2.98
N ILE A 53 -11.58 3.16 2.36
CA ILE A 53 -12.90 2.73 1.91
C ILE A 53 -13.03 3.15 0.46
N GLU A 54 -13.09 2.18 -0.43
CA GLU A 54 -13.09 2.39 -1.88
C GLU A 54 -14.29 1.71 -2.53
N SER A 55 -14.63 2.13 -3.74
CA SER A 55 -15.51 1.34 -4.62
C SER A 55 -14.79 0.06 -5.05
N GLY A 56 -15.52 -1.00 -5.41
CA GLY A 56 -14.93 -2.22 -5.95
C GLY A 56 -15.02 -3.40 -4.98
N SER A 57 -14.21 -4.43 -5.24
CA SER A 57 -14.23 -5.71 -4.51
C SER A 57 -12.84 -6.17 -4.09
N SER A 58 -12.77 -7.17 -3.20
CA SER A 58 -11.50 -7.70 -2.69
C SER A 58 -10.57 -8.26 -3.78
N ASP A 59 -11.10 -8.67 -4.94
CA ASP A 59 -10.31 -9.11 -6.09
C ASP A 59 -9.41 -8.00 -6.66
N GLU A 60 -9.76 -6.73 -6.43
CA GLU A 60 -9.05 -5.56 -6.95
C GLU A 60 -7.98 -5.04 -5.96
N ILE A 61 -7.83 -5.65 -4.78
CA ILE A 61 -6.99 -5.14 -3.70
C ILE A 61 -5.54 -4.90 -4.14
N LEU A 62 -5.00 -5.74 -5.02
CA LEU A 62 -3.63 -5.60 -5.52
C LEU A 62 -3.46 -4.34 -6.37
N TYR A 63 -4.48 -3.94 -7.12
CA TYR A 63 -4.47 -2.70 -7.90
C TYR A 63 -4.48 -1.48 -6.97
N TYR A 64 -5.28 -1.51 -5.90
CA TYR A 64 -5.28 -0.46 -4.88
C TYR A 64 -3.93 -0.32 -4.18
N LEU A 65 -3.32 -1.44 -3.75
CA LEU A 65 -2.00 -1.41 -3.13
C LEU A 65 -0.95 -0.81 -4.07
N ALA A 66 -0.94 -1.19 -5.36
CA ALA A 66 -0.03 -0.62 -6.34
C ALA A 66 -0.25 0.89 -6.52
N ALA A 67 -1.50 1.32 -6.74
CA ALA A 67 -1.84 2.71 -6.98
C ALA A 67 -1.50 3.62 -5.78
N LEU A 68 -1.91 3.23 -4.58
CA LEU A 68 -1.63 3.95 -3.33
C LEU A 68 -0.11 4.04 -3.09
N THR A 69 0.63 2.97 -3.35
CA THR A 69 2.10 2.98 -3.24
C THR A 69 2.72 3.97 -4.22
N CYS A 70 2.27 4.02 -5.47
CA CYS A 70 2.77 4.98 -6.45
C CYS A 70 2.49 6.43 -6.02
N ILE A 71 1.28 6.71 -5.54
CA ILE A 71 0.88 8.03 -5.00
C ILE A 71 1.82 8.44 -3.86
N LEU A 72 2.10 7.51 -2.95
CA LEU A 72 2.99 7.73 -1.82
C LEU A 72 4.45 8.00 -2.25
N ILE A 73 4.94 7.29 -3.26
CA ILE A 73 6.30 7.46 -3.81
C ILE A 73 6.49 8.84 -4.46
N ILE A 74 5.44 9.42 -5.06
CA ILE A 74 5.47 10.76 -5.68
C ILE A 74 5.21 11.90 -4.67
N ASP A 75 5.54 11.67 -3.39
CA ASP A 75 5.48 12.65 -2.30
C ASP A 75 4.08 13.07 -1.85
N TYR A 76 3.02 12.36 -2.26
CA TYR A 76 1.69 12.59 -1.71
C TYR A 76 1.58 12.01 -0.30
N LYS A 77 1.09 12.81 0.64
CA LYS A 77 0.88 12.41 2.04
C LYS A 77 -0.60 12.13 2.24
N PHE A 78 -0.93 10.91 2.70
CA PHE A 78 -2.30 10.50 2.93
C PHE A 78 -2.99 11.27 4.04
#